data_AF-A0A765T5Z5-F1
#
_entry.id   AF-A0A765T5Z5-F1
#
_cell.length_a   1.000
_cell.length_b   1.000
_cell.length_c   1.000
_cell.angle_alpha   90.00
_cell.angle_beta   90.00
_cell.angle_gamma   90.00
#
_symmetry.space_group_name_H-M   'P 1'
#
loop_
_entity.id
_entity.type
_entity.pdbx_description
1 polymer ?
#
loop_
_entity_poly.entity_id
_entity_poly.type
_entity_poly.pdbx_seq_one_letter_code
_entity_poly.pdbx_strand_id
1 'polypeptide(L)'
;MIVQQELVAVYDYQVPVPEDPFSFRLEIHKCDELFTGAVYRQERFRLHSTFHQPAKNDAPLPINDALIYIRDEFIDERKLFGESVEAVKTKFQCELQNIFNRKI
;
A
#
# COMPACT_ATOMS: atom_id res chain seq x y z
N MET A 1 -11.63 -26.82 4.74
CA MET A 1 -11.88 -26.32 3.38
C MET A 1 -10.93 -25.15 3.17
N ILE A 2 -9.91 -25.30 2.31
CA ILE A 2 -8.96 -24.22 2.02
C ILE A 2 -9.59 -23.41 0.89
N VAL A 3 -9.96 -22.17 1.17
CA VAL A 3 -10.46 -21.25 0.14
C VAL A 3 -9.26 -20.89 -0.73
N GLN A 4 -9.26 -21.34 -1.99
CA GLN A 4 -8.21 -20.98 -2.94
C GLN A 4 -8.44 -19.54 -3.39
N GLN A 5 -7.64 -18.63 -2.84
CA GLN A 5 -7.53 -17.26 -3.35
C GLN A 5 -6.34 -17.22 -4.31
N GLU A 6 -6.62 -17.09 -5.59
CA GLU A 6 -5.60 -16.99 -6.63
C GLU A 6 -5.28 -15.53 -6.87
N LEU A 7 -4.03 -15.11 -6.73
CA LEU A 7 -3.62 -13.75 -7.08
C LEU A 7 -3.64 -13.60 -8.60
N VAL A 8 -4.55 -12.75 -9.10
CA VAL A 8 -4.76 -12.54 -10.53
C VAL A 8 -4.02 -11.32 -11.05
N ALA A 9 -3.97 -10.24 -10.27
CA ALA A 9 -3.35 -9.01 -10.70
C ALA A 9 -2.77 -8.22 -9.52
N VAL A 10 -1.66 -7.53 -9.78
CA VAL A 10 -1.05 -6.59 -8.84
C VAL A 10 -0.91 -5.25 -9.55
N TYR A 11 -1.35 -4.19 -8.89
CA TYR A 11 -1.25 -2.83 -9.38
C TYR A 11 -0.57 -1.96 -8.34
N ASP A 12 0.54 -1.34 -8.71
CA ASP A 12 1.18 -0.31 -7.90
C ASP A 12 0.63 1.07 -8.27
N TYR A 13 0.25 1.83 -7.26
CA TYR A 13 -0.30 3.18 -7.34
C TYR A 13 0.58 4.13 -6.56
N GLN A 14 0.86 5.28 -7.14
CA GLN A 14 1.56 6.35 -6.44
C GLN A 14 0.68 7.59 -6.44
N VAL A 15 0.39 8.10 -5.24
CA VAL A 15 -0.34 9.34 -5.06
C VAL A 15 0.72 10.44 -4.90
N PRO A 16 0.88 11.33 -5.89
CA PRO A 16 1.86 12.41 -5.82
C PRO A 16 1.39 13.43 -4.79
N VAL A 17 2.02 13.42 -3.62
CA VAL A 17 1.87 14.44 -2.58
C VAL A 17 3.19 15.21 -2.51
N PRO A 18 3.17 16.55 -2.42
CA PRO A 18 4.36 17.39 -2.56
C PRO A 18 5.45 17.19 -1.48
N GLU A 19 5.12 16.67 -0.30
CA GLU A 19 6.11 16.43 0.77
C GLU A 19 6.58 14.97 0.87
N ASP A 20 5.71 13.98 0.65
CA ASP A 20 6.08 12.56 0.62
C ASP A 20 5.02 11.75 -0.17
N PRO A 21 5.38 11.14 -1.33
CA PRO A 21 4.41 10.41 -2.15
C PRO A 21 3.95 9.12 -1.46
N PHE A 22 2.65 8.98 -1.25
CA PHE A 22 2.09 7.71 -0.78
C PHE A 22 2.13 6.68 -1.90
N SER A 23 2.69 5.51 -1.64
CA SER A 23 2.65 4.39 -2.57
C SER A 23 1.71 3.32 -2.02
N PHE A 24 0.81 2.83 -2.85
CA PHE A 24 -0.14 1.78 -2.54
C PHE A 24 0.03 0.64 -3.52
N ARG A 25 -0.18 -0.59 -3.07
CA ARG A 25 -0.26 -1.77 -3.90
C ARG A 25 -1.62 -2.40 -3.72
N LEU A 26 -2.36 -2.53 -4.82
CA LEU A 26 -3.62 -3.26 -4.88
C LEU A 26 -3.34 -4.65 -5.44
N GLU A 27 -3.60 -5.67 -4.64
CA GLU A 27 -3.55 -7.06 -5.03
C GLU A 27 -4.97 -7.59 -5.22
N ILE A 28 -5.28 -8.06 -6.43
CA ILE A 28 -6.59 -8.59 -6.77
C ILE A 28 -6.51 -10.11 -6.81
N HIS A 29 -7.27 -10.71 -5.90
CA HIS A 29 -7.41 -12.15 -5.75
C HIS A 29 -8.74 -12.61 -6.34
N LYS A 30 -8.75 -13.74 -7.03
CA LYS A 30 -9.96 -14.42 -7.47
C LYS A 30 -10.32 -15.51 -6.47
N CYS A 31 -11.58 -15.50 -6.05
CA CYS A 31 -12.18 -16.49 -5.18
C CYS A 31 -13.46 -16.97 -5.85
N ASP A 32 -13.43 -18.19 -6.39
CA ASP A 32 -14.50 -18.78 -7.20
C ASP A 32 -14.92 -17.88 -8.39
N GLU A 33 -16.06 -17.19 -8.29
CA GLU A 33 -16.61 -16.28 -9.32
C GLU A 33 -16.41 -14.80 -9.00
N LEU A 34 -15.86 -14.46 -7.82
CA LEU A 34 -15.69 -13.09 -7.36
C LEU A 34 -14.23 -12.69 -7.28
N PHE A 35 -13.96 -11.42 -7.55
CA PHE A 35 -12.65 -10.80 -7.36
C PHE A 35 -12.66 -9.97 -6.08
N THR A 36 -11.61 -10.09 -5.27
CA THR A 36 -11.42 -9.35 -4.01
C THR A 36 -10.10 -8.59 -4.07
N GLY A 37 -10.10 -7.34 -3.65
CA GLY A 37 -8.91 -6.49 -3.57
C GLY A 37 -8.37 -6.45 -2.14
N ALA A 38 -7.08 -6.73 -2.00
CA ALA A 38 -6.29 -6.44 -0.80
C ALA A 38 -5.41 -5.22 -1.09
N VAL A 39 -5.38 -4.26 -0.17
CA VAL A 39 -4.59 -3.04 -0.33
C VAL A 39 -3.44 -3.05 0.66
N TYR A 40 -2.26 -2.69 0.17
CA TYR A 40 -1.08 -2.49 0.97
C TYR A 40 -0.60 -1.06 0.79
N ARG A 41 -0.35 -0.37 1.89
CA ARG A 41 0.28 0.95 1.88
C ARG A 41 1.77 0.76 2.13
N GLN A 42 2.59 1.41 1.31
CA GLN A 42 4.01 1.51 1.54
C GLN A 42 4.27 2.55 2.60
N GLU A 43 4.98 2.16 3.65
CA GLU A 43 5.34 3.01 4.77
C GLU A 43 6.86 3.02 4.93
N ARG A 44 7.40 4.20 5.23
CA ARG A 44 8.83 4.47 5.31
C ARG A 44 9.24 4.52 6.78
N PHE A 45 9.98 3.51 7.23
CA PHE A 45 10.48 3.45 8.59
C PHE A 45 11.92 3.91 8.64
N ARG A 46 12.16 5.04 9.33
CA ARG A 46 13.51 5.51 9.63
C ARG A 46 14.14 4.59 10.66
N LEU A 47 15.14 3.83 10.26
CA LEU A 47 15.87 2.96 11.17
C LEU A 47 16.94 3.80 11.89
N HIS A 48 16.82 3.89 13.21
CA HIS A 48 17.87 4.46 14.04
C HIS A 48 18.84 3.34 14.44
N SER A 49 20.14 3.58 14.21
CA SER A 49 21.18 2.66 14.69
C SER A 49 21.11 2.55 16.21
N THR A 50 20.95 1.33 16.71
CA THR A 50 20.96 1.04 18.15
C THR A 50 22.36 1.10 18.75
N PHE A 51 23.39 1.01 17.90
CA PHE A 51 24.80 1.09 18.30
C PHE A 51 25.35 2.49 18.03
N HIS A 52 26.17 2.98 18.96
CA HIS A 52 26.96 4.20 18.76
C HIS A 52 27.90 3.99 17.56
N GLN A 53 27.56 4.59 16.42
CA GLN A 53 28.50 4.72 15.31
C GLN A 53 29.45 5.86 15.66
N PRO A 54 30.78 5.64 15.75
CA PRO A 54 31.70 6.73 15.95
C PRO A 54 31.55 7.70 14.77
N ALA A 55 31.19 8.95 15.07
CA ALA A 55 31.04 10.02 14.08
C ALA A 55 32.40 10.28 13.43
N LYS A 56 32.71 9.50 12.40
CA LYS A 56 33.95 9.63 11.65
C LYS A 56 33.72 10.73 10.61
N ASN A 57 34.03 11.95 11.04
CA ASN A 57 33.77 13.22 10.36
C ASN A 57 32.29 13.62 10.37
N ASP A 58 32.00 14.93 10.47
CA ASP A 58 30.68 15.59 10.49
C ASP A 58 29.74 15.30 9.28
N ALA A 59 29.91 14.17 8.60
CA ALA A 59 29.01 13.71 7.57
C ALA A 59 27.67 13.30 8.19
N PRO A 60 26.54 13.72 7.61
CA PRO A 60 25.23 13.21 8.04
C PRO A 60 25.23 11.69 7.94
N LEU A 61 24.78 11.03 9.01
CA LEU A 61 24.63 9.58 9.06
C LEU A 61 23.80 9.12 7.84
N PRO A 62 24.16 8.00 7.18
CA PRO A 62 23.34 7.45 6.12
C PRO A 62 21.96 7.11 6.69
N ILE A 63 20.94 7.81 6.19
CA ILE A 63 19.55 7.55 6.53
C ILE A 63 19.20 6.19 5.94
N ASN A 64 19.10 5.17 6.79
CA ASN A 64 18.62 3.86 6.40
C ASN A 64 17.10 3.82 6.56
N ASP A 65 16.41 4.05 5.45
CA ASP A 65 14.97 3.91 5.40
C ASP A 65 14.59 2.51 4.92
N ALA A 66 13.81 1.79 5.72
CA ALA A 66 13.14 0.59 5.28
C ALA A 66 11.81 0.97 4.64
N LEU A 67 11.60 0.54 3.39
CA LEU A 67 10.30 0.63 2.71
C LEU A 67 9.56 -0.69 2.93
N ILE A 68 8.42 -0.64 3.62
CA ILE A 68 7.64 -1.82 3.97
C ILE A 68 6.22 -1.63 3.46
N TYR A 69 5.66 -2.65 2.82
CA TYR A 69 4.24 -2.69 2.49
C TYR A 69 3.48 -3.25 3.69
N ILE A 70 2.67 -2.41 4.33
CA ILE A 70 1.79 -2.79 5.42
C ILE A 70 0.39 -2.92 4.84
N ARG A 71 -0.31 -4.00 5.19
CA ARG A 71 -1.71 -4.18 4.80
C ARG A 71 -2.52 -3.02 5.37
N ASP A 72 -3.18 -2.28 4.49
CA ASP A 72 -3.88 -1.07 4.87
C ASP A 72 -5.26 -1.44 5.45
N GLU A 73 -5.46 -1.16 6.74
CA GLU A 73 -6.76 -1.39 7.40
C GLU A 73 -7.76 -0.24 7.17
N PHE A 74 -7.32 0.88 6.59
CA PHE A 74 -8.20 2.03 6.32
C PHE A 74 -9.15 1.74 5.16
N ILE A 75 -8.73 0.94 4.19
CA ILE A 75 -9.55 0.55 3.06
C ILE A 75 -10.16 -0.82 3.37
N ASP A 76 -11.46 -0.83 3.66
CA ASP A 76 -12.23 -2.05 3.89
C ASP A 76 -12.16 -2.98 2.67
N GLU A 77 -11.43 -4.08 2.79
CA GLU A 77 -11.37 -5.14 1.77
C GLU A 77 -12.74 -5.73 1.47
N ARG A 78 -13.63 -5.74 2.47
CA ARG A 78 -15.03 -6.16 2.33
C ARG A 78 -15.83 -5.25 1.41
N LYS A 79 -15.34 -4.05 1.07
CA LYS A 79 -15.95 -3.16 0.07
C LYS A 79 -15.28 -3.30 -1.31
N LEU A 80 -14.06 -3.84 -1.35
CA LEU A 80 -13.26 -4.07 -2.55
C LEU A 80 -13.53 -5.44 -3.17
N PHE A 81 -14.77 -5.73 -3.52
CA PHE A 81 -15.10 -6.92 -4.30
C PHE A 81 -15.85 -6.56 -5.58
N GLY A 82 -15.76 -7.40 -6.60
CA GLY A 82 -16.45 -7.19 -7.86
C GLY A 82 -16.45 -8.43 -8.74
N GLU A 83 -17.28 -8.39 -9.78
CA GLU A 83 -17.38 -9.45 -10.79
C GLU A 83 -16.21 -9.42 -11.79
N SER A 84 -15.42 -8.34 -11.79
CA SER A 84 -14.24 -8.18 -12.65
C SER A 84 -13.11 -7.44 -11.93
N VAL A 85 -11.89 -7.63 -12.44
CA VAL A 85 -10.68 -6.92 -12.01
C VAL A 85 -10.88 -5.39 -12.14
N GLU A 86 -11.51 -4.95 -13.22
CA GLU A 86 -11.79 -3.53 -13.49
C GLU A 86 -12.77 -2.93 -12.48
N ALA A 87 -13.80 -3.69 -12.07
CA ALA A 87 -14.75 -3.24 -11.06
C ALA A 87 -14.06 -3.01 -9.70
N VAL A 88 -13.18 -3.93 -9.29
CA VAL A 88 -12.38 -3.78 -8.06
C VAL A 88 -11.44 -2.58 -8.16
N LYS A 89 -10.76 -2.42 -9.31
CA LYS A 89 -9.87 -1.29 -9.59
C LYS A 89 -10.57 0.06 -9.50
N THR A 90 -11.76 0.16 -10.08
CA THR A 90 -12.54 1.40 -10.11
C THR A 90 -13.05 1.76 -8.71
N LYS A 91 -13.53 0.77 -7.95
CA LYS A 91 -13.91 0.96 -6.53
C LYS A 91 -12.73 1.45 -5.70
N PHE A 92 -11.55 0.85 -5.88
CA PHE A 92 -10.33 1.28 -5.21
C PHE A 92 -9.96 2.73 -5.54
N GLN A 93 -10.02 3.12 -6.82
CA GLN A 93 -9.76 4.51 -7.22
C GLN A 93 -10.76 5.50 -6.63
N CYS A 94 -12.05 5.15 -6.58
CA CYS A 94 -13.07 5.96 -5.93
C CYS A 94 -12.80 6.12 -4.42
N GLU A 95 -12.43 5.05 -3.72
CA GLU A 95 -12.09 5.13 -2.29
C GLU A 95 -10.84 5.98 -2.04
N LEU A 96 -9.78 5.82 -2.85
CA LEU A 96 -8.61 6.70 -2.78
C LEU A 96 -9.01 8.16 -3.00
N GLN A 97 -9.79 8.46 -4.03
CA GLN A 97 -10.27 9.83 -4.27
C GLN A 97 -11.09 10.36 -3.10
N ASN A 98 -11.97 9.55 -2.50
CA ASN A 98 -12.74 9.97 -1.33
C ASN A 98 -11.85 10.29 -0.13
N ILE A 99 -10.82 9.49 0.13
CA ILE A 99 -9.89 9.70 1.25
C ILE A 99 -9.06 10.97 1.05
N PHE A 100 -8.52 11.17 -0.16
CA PHE A 100 -7.66 12.31 -0.46
C PHE A 100 -8.44 13.61 -0.70
N ASN A 101 -9.61 13.57 -1.36
CA ASN A 101 -10.44 14.76 -1.57
C ASN A 101 -11.12 15.25 -0.29
N ARG A 102 -11.40 14.36 0.68
CA ARG A 102 -12.01 14.74 1.96
C ARG A 102 -11.03 15.42 2.93
N LYS A 103 -9.74 15.47 2.59
CA LYS A 103 -8.69 16.14 3.37
C LYS A 103 -8.35 17.56 2.90
N ILE A 104 -9.14 18.13 1.97
CA ILE A 104 -9.03 19.54 1.54
C ILE A 104 -10.04 20.39 2.31
#